data_AF-A0A1G3LDN5-F1
#
_entry.id   AF-A0A1G3LDN5-F1
#
_cell.length_a   1.000
_cell.length_b   1.000
_cell.length_c   1.000
_cell.angle_alpha   90.00
_cell.angle_beta   90.00
_cell.angle_gamma   90.00
#
_symmetry.space_group_name_H-M   'P 1'
#
loop_
_entity.id
_entity.type
_entity.pdbx_description
1 polymer ?
#
loop_
_entity_poly.entity_id
_entity_poly.type
_entity_poly.pdbx_seq_one_letter_code
_entity_poly.pdbx_strand_id
1 'polypeptide(L)' 'MKLDKFKIRELMAKKQIESQSELAKMLGISKNQLSNLLSDKFEPIKSNVVELANFFGISPLDIIKDDNEEKKDGND' A
#
# COMPACT_ATOMS: atom_id res chain seq x y z
N MET A 1 -7.93 7.13 -1.27
CA MET A 1 -7.19 6.38 -0.22
C MET A 1 -5.75 6.90 -0.18
N LYS A 2 -5.02 6.91 0.95
CA LYS A 2 -3.62 7.41 0.98
C LYS A 2 -2.73 6.57 1.89
N LEU A 3 -1.43 6.58 1.58
CA LEU A 3 -0.42 5.97 2.44
C LEU A 3 -0.22 6.80 3.72
N ASP A 4 -0.09 6.12 4.86
CA ASP A 4 0.20 6.76 6.13
C ASP A 4 1.70 7.12 6.23
N LYS A 5 2.01 8.39 5.95
CA LYS A 5 3.36 8.95 6.04
C LYS A 5 3.96 8.84 7.44
N PHE A 6 3.14 8.90 8.49
CA PHE A 6 3.62 8.75 9.87
C PHE A 6 4.02 7.30 10.13
N LYS A 7 3.18 6.35 9.72
CA LYS A 7 3.51 4.93 9.86
C LYS A 7 4.77 4.55 9.08
N ILE A 8 4.93 5.09 7.87
CA ILE A 8 6.13 4.86 7.05
C ILE A 8 7.38 5.43 7.75
N ARG A 9 7.31 6.63 8.32
CA ARG A 9 8.42 7.21 9.10
C ARG A 9 8.77 6.39 10.34
N GLU A 10 7.78 5.88 11.05
CA GLU A 10 7.99 4.98 12.20
C GLU A 10 8.73 3.70 11.76
N LEU A 11 8.31 3.10 10.64
CA LEU A 11 8.96 1.91 10.09
C LEU A 11 10.39 2.19 9.60
N MET A 12 10.63 3.35 8.98
CA MET A 12 11.97 3.81 8.61
C MET A 12 12.88 3.90 9.84
N ALA A 13 12.41 4.55 10.91
CA ALA A 13 13.17 4.66 12.16
C ALA A 13 13.48 3.28 12.79
N LYS A 14 12.50 2.37 12.81
CA LYS A 14 12.68 0.99 13.30
C LYS A 14 13.72 0.20 12.50
N LYS A 15 13.91 0.53 11.22
CA LYS A 15 14.88 -0.11 10.32
C LYS A 15 16.17 0.69 10.13
N GLN A 16 16.37 1.75 10.92
CA GLN A 16 17.53 2.66 10.82
C GLN A 16 17.71 3.27 9.42
N ILE A 17 16.61 3.54 8.71
CA ILE A 17 16.62 4.23 7.41
C ILE A 17 16.50 5.73 7.69
N GLU A 18 17.56 6.47 7.37
CA GLU A 18 17.71 7.87 7.78
C GLU A 18 17.01 8.84 6.81
N SER A 19 16.78 8.42 5.57
CA SER A 19 16.20 9.29 4.55
C SER A 19 15.29 8.60 3.55
N GLN A 20 14.38 9.36 2.94
CA GLN A 20 13.59 8.89 1.80
C GLN A 20 14.45 8.52 0.60
N SER A 21 15.60 9.17 0.41
CA SER A 21 16.55 8.82 -0.66
C SER A 21 17.13 7.42 -0.45
N GLU A 22 17.44 7.07 0.80
CA GLU A 22 17.91 5.74 1.17
C GLU A 22 16.81 4.70 1.01
N LEU A 23 15.59 4.98 1.50
CA LEU A 23 14.43 4.12 1.28
C LEU A 23 14.19 3.85 -0.22
N ALA A 24 14.24 4.88 -1.05
CA ALA A 24 14.07 4.75 -2.49
C ALA A 24 15.13 3.83 -3.12
N LYS A 25 16.40 4.00 -2.72
CA LYS A 25 17.51 3.13 -3.16
C LYS A 25 17.29 1.68 -2.74
N MET A 26 16.89 1.43 -1.49
CA MET A 26 16.60 0.08 -0.98
C MET A 26 15.44 -0.60 -1.71
N LEU A 27 14.46 0.18 -2.16
CA LEU A 27 13.32 -0.29 -2.95
C LEU A 27 13.64 -0.43 -4.46
N GLY A 28 14.82 -0.01 -4.92
CA GLY A 28 15.17 -0.02 -6.34
C GLY A 28 14.38 0.99 -7.19
N ILE A 29 13.83 2.04 -6.57
CA ILE A 29 13.06 3.09 -7.26
C ILE A 29 13.75 4.44 -7.15
N SER A 30 13.37 5.38 -8.02
CA SER A 30 13.82 6.76 -7.91
C SER A 30 13.18 7.47 -6.71
N LYS A 31 13.88 8.48 -6.17
CA LYS A 31 13.32 9.37 -5.13
C LYS A 31 12.00 10.00 -5.58
N ASN A 32 11.86 10.34 -6.87
CA ASN A 32 10.64 10.95 -7.40
C ASN A 32 9.46 9.97 -7.41
N GLN A 33 9.70 8.70 -7.75
CA GLN A 33 8.68 7.64 -7.64
C GLN A 33 8.24 7.45 -6.19
N LEU A 34 9.17 7.46 -5.23
CA LEU A 34 8.83 7.39 -3.81
C LEU A 34 8.01 8.61 -3.36
N SER A 35 8.40 9.83 -3.77
CA SER A 35 7.63 11.04 -3.50
C SER A 35 6.21 10.96 -4.07
N ASN A 36 6.06 10.41 -5.28
CA ASN A 36 4.76 10.17 -5.89
C ASN A 36 3.93 9.17 -5.08
N LEU A 37 4.50 8.03 -4.68
CA LEU A 37 3.83 7.05 -3.82
C LEU A 37 3.32 7.69 -2.52
N LEU A 38 4.16 8.51 -1.88
CA LEU A 38 3.79 9.20 -0.64
C LEU A 38 2.88 10.41 -0.86
N SER A 39 2.54 10.78 -2.10
CA SER A 39 1.71 11.94 -2.38
C SER A 39 0.26 11.69 -1.98
N ASP A 40 -0.45 12.75 -1.61
CA ASP A 40 -1.90 12.68 -1.35
C ASP A 40 -2.72 12.38 -2.62
N LYS A 41 -2.09 12.48 -3.80
CA LYS A 41 -2.66 12.11 -5.11
C LYS A 41 -2.47 10.65 -5.48
N PHE A 42 -1.69 9.88 -4.70
CA PHE A 42 -1.46 8.48 -5.00
C PHE A 42 -2.66 7.64 -4.58
N GLU A 43 -3.23 6.91 -5.53
CA GLU A 43 -4.32 5.99 -5.28
C GLU A 43 -3.78 4.54 -5.31
N PRO A 44 -3.75 3.86 -4.16
CA PRO A 44 -3.20 2.50 -4.06
C PRO A 44 -4.10 1.44 -4.71
N ILE A 45 -5.38 1.76 -4.95
CA ILE A 45 -6.35 0.85 -5.55
C ILE A 45 -6.58 1.29 -6.99
N LYS A 46 -6.53 0.34 -7.93
CA LYS A 46 -6.79 0.62 -9.35
C LYS A 46 -8.22 1.13 -9.54
N SER A 47 -8.39 2.10 -10.44
CA SER A 47 -9.69 2.71 -10.74
C SER A 47 -10.78 1.69 -11.09
N ASN A 48 -10.46 0.64 -11.86
CA ASN A 48 -11.44 -0.39 -12.21
C ASN A 48 -11.98 -1.16 -10.99
N VAL A 49 -11.17 -1.35 -9.95
CA VAL A 49 -11.60 -2.01 -8.70
C VAL A 49 -12.52 -1.07 -7.93
N VAL A 50 -12.21 0.23 -7.93
CA VAL A 50 -13.08 1.26 -7.34
C VAL A 50 -14.42 1.33 -8.06
N GLU A 51 -14.42 1.34 -9.39
CA GLU A 51 -15.64 1.33 -10.21
C GLU A 51 -16.49 0.08 -9.97
N LEU A 52 -15.86 -1.10 -9.88
CA LEU A 52 -16.54 -2.35 -9.59
C LEU A 52 -17.19 -2.35 -8.21
N ALA A 53 -16.49 -1.86 -7.18
CA ALA A 53 -17.04 -1.76 -5.84
C ALA A 53 -18.22 -0.78 -5.78
N ASN A 54 -18.09 0.37 -6.45
CA ASN A 54 -19.15 1.36 -6.57
C ASN A 54 -20.39 0.77 -7.26
N PHE A 55 -20.20 -0.06 -8.30
CA PHE A 55 -21.30 -0.75 -8.99
C PHE A 55 -22.10 -1.65 -8.03
N PHE A 56 -21.43 -2.33 -7.12
CA PHE A 56 -22.07 -3.18 -6.11
C PHE A 56 -22.46 -2.46 -4.81
N GLY A 57 -22.13 -1.17 -4.67
CA GLY A 57 -22.41 -0.38 -3.47
C GLY A 57 -21.60 -0.79 -2.24
N ILE A 58 -20.41 -1.35 -2.43
CA ILE A 58 -19.51 -1.85 -1.36
C ILE A 58 -18.17 -1.12 -1.36
N SER A 59 -17.35 -1.33 -0.31
CA SER A 59 -16.00 -0.77 -0.27
C SER A 59 -15.07 -1.53 -1.22
N PRO A 60 -14.15 -0.85 -1.95
CA PRO A 60 -13.13 -1.53 -2.74
C PRO A 60 -12.25 -2.49 -1.94
N LEU A 61 -12.14 -2.29 -0.63
CA LEU A 61 -11.41 -3.21 0.26
C LEU A 61 -12.15 -4.53 0.49
N ASP A 62 -13.48 -4.54 0.41
CA ASP A 62 -14.28 -5.74 0.71
C ASP A 62 -14.18 -6.81 -0.39
N ILE A 63 -13.75 -6.41 -1.59
CA ILE A 63 -13.58 -7.28 -2.76
C ILE A 63 -12.12 -7.64 -3.03
N ILE A 64 -11.17 -7.08 -2.27
CA ILE A 64 -9.76 -7.43 -2.37
C ILE A 64 -9.51 -8.60 -1.42
N LYS A 65 -9.21 -9.77 -1.98
CA LYS A 65 -8.74 -10.93 -1.22
C LYS A 65 -7.21 -10.90 -1.14
N ASP A 66 -6.65 -11.18 0.02
CA ASP A 66 -5.20 -11.37 0.16
C ASP A 66 -4.86 -12.81 -0.22
N ASP A 67 -4.09 -13.01 -1.29
CA ASP A 67 -3.64 -14.35 -1.70
C ASP A 67 -2.69 -15.00 -0.68
N ASN A 68 -2.22 -14.25 0.33
CA ASN A 68 -1.46 -14.81 1.46
C ASN A 68 -2.33 -15.47 2.54
N GLU A 69 -3.66 -15.44 2.41
CA GLU A 69 -4.60 -16.14 3.30
C GLU A 69 -4.92 -17.58 2.86
N GLU A 70 -4.11 -18.18 1.99
CA GLU A 70 -4.17 -19.62 1.74
C GLU A 70 -3.33 -20.39 2.76
N LYS A 71 -3.96 -20.77 3.90
CA LYS A 71 -3.79 -22.02 4.69
C LYS A 71 -4.12 -21.81 6.18
N LYS A 72 -5.38 -21.53 6.50
CA LYS A 72 -5.97 -21.94 7.78
C LYS A 72 -7.45 -22.18 7.58
N ASP A 73 -7.81 -23.31 6.97
CA ASP A 73 -9.06 -24.01 7.30
C ASP A 73 -8.98 -25.40 6.68
N GLY A 74 -8.73 -26.36 7.56
CA GLY A 74 -8.50 -27.76 7.24
C GLY A 74 -8.15 -28.51 8.50
N ASN A 75 -8.96 -28.35 9.56
CA ASN A 75 -9.06 -29.32 10.65
C ASN A 75 -10.36 -29.09 11.44
N ASP A 76 -11.45 -29.71 10.98
CA ASP A 76 -12.46 -30.33 11.86
C ASP A 76 -12.97 -31.59 11.16
#